data_AF-A0A645C383-F1
#
_entry.id   AF-A0A645C383-F1
#
_cell.length_a   1.000
_cell.length_b   1.000
_cell.length_c   1.000
_cell.angle_alpha   90.00
_cell.angle_beta   90.00
_cell.angle_gamma   90.00
#
_symmetry.space_group_name_H-M   'P 1'
#
loop_
_entity.id
_entity.type
_entity.pdbx_description
1 polymer ?
#
loop_
_entity_poly.entity_id
_entity_poly.type
_entity_poly.pdbx_seq_one_letter_code
_entity_poly.pdbx_strand_id
1 'polypeptide(L)'
;MVTHLEPGGFTPLIPGFVELFRVHNYGAAWSSFSGMRWLLLAVTCAIVLAVTYAVVKKFVRHPLGLVASTLIISGGLGNIIDRARLGYVVDMFNFQFISYPVFNVADMCIVSGAILGAIYYLWFYEKYDKKGNAHGNADITGKS
;
A
#
# COMPACT_ATOMS: atom_id res chain seq x y z
N MET A 1 -25.71 17.17 -7.42
CA MET A 1 -24.56 17.83 -8.06
C MET A 1 -23.33 16.98 -7.79
N VAL A 2 -22.89 16.20 -8.78
CA VAL A 2 -21.61 15.50 -8.71
C VAL A 2 -20.60 16.43 -9.38
N THR A 3 -19.88 17.19 -8.56
CA THR A 3 -18.89 18.17 -9.02
C THR A 3 -17.70 17.42 -9.61
N HIS A 4 -17.65 17.38 -10.94
CA HIS A 4 -16.43 17.08 -11.68
C HIS A 4 -15.44 18.22 -11.41
N LEU A 5 -14.46 17.99 -10.53
CA LEU A 5 -13.34 18.91 -10.34
C LEU A 5 -12.52 18.96 -11.64
N GLU A 6 -12.37 20.15 -12.21
CA GLU A 6 -11.47 20.39 -13.33
C GLU A 6 -10.01 20.08 -12.92
N PRO A 7 -9.17 19.53 -13.81
CA PRO A 7 -7.75 19.34 -13.53
C PRO A 7 -7.11 20.68 -13.14
N GLY A 8 -6.48 20.76 -11.96
CA GLY A 8 -5.83 21.97 -11.45
C GLY A 8 -6.65 22.81 -10.46
N GLY A 9 -7.90 22.45 -10.16
CA GLY A 9 -8.69 23.10 -9.12
C GLY A 9 -8.29 22.65 -7.71
N PHE A 10 -8.16 23.59 -6.78
CA PHE A 10 -7.97 23.34 -5.35
C PHE A 10 -9.31 23.47 -4.63
N THR A 11 -9.66 22.49 -3.81
CA THR A 11 -10.84 22.56 -2.92
C THR A 11 -10.40 22.27 -1.49
N PRO A 12 -10.56 23.21 -0.54
CA PRO A 12 -10.20 22.96 0.85
C PRO A 12 -11.07 21.83 1.41
N LEU A 13 -10.43 20.81 2.00
CA LEU A 13 -11.12 19.72 2.71
C LEU A 13 -11.16 20.01 4.20
N ILE A 14 -10.00 20.34 4.77
CA ILE A 14 -9.83 20.82 6.13
C ILE A 14 -9.00 22.10 6.02
N PRO A 15 -9.64 23.29 6.14
CA PRO A 15 -8.95 24.57 5.96
C PRO A 15 -7.69 24.67 6.82
N GLY A 16 -6.55 25.01 6.20
CA GLY A 16 -5.24 25.12 6.87
C GLY A 16 -4.50 23.79 7.07
N PHE A 17 -5.10 22.65 6.73
CA PHE A 17 -4.48 21.33 6.92
C PHE A 17 -4.42 20.51 5.62
N VAL A 18 -5.57 20.25 5.00
CA VAL A 18 -5.70 19.35 3.86
C VAL A 18 -6.56 20.00 2.78
N GLU A 19 -6.06 19.97 1.55
CA GLU A 19 -6.84 20.33 0.37
C GLU A 19 -6.93 19.15 -0.60
N LEU A 20 -8.04 19.12 -1.31
CA LEU A 20 -8.23 18.26 -2.47
C LEU A 20 -7.65 18.97 -3.69
N PHE A 21 -6.66 18.33 -4.30
CA PHE A 21 -5.99 18.78 -5.50
C PHE A 21 -5.82 17.60 -6.45
N ARG A 22 -6.46 17.66 -7.62
CA ARG A 22 -6.43 16.55 -8.58
C ARG A 22 -5.19 16.66 -9.49
N VAL A 23 -4.20 15.81 -9.24
CA VAL A 23 -2.97 15.71 -10.04
C VAL A 23 -2.88 14.35 -10.71
N HIS A 24 -2.45 14.35 -11.97
CA HIS A 24 -2.10 13.13 -12.68
C HIS A 24 -0.63 12.84 -12.46
N ASN A 25 -0.35 11.80 -11.67
CA ASN A 25 1.00 11.38 -11.36
C ASN A 25 1.43 10.25 -12.30
N TYR A 26 2.25 10.63 -13.27
CA TYR A 26 2.82 9.70 -14.24
C TYR A 26 4.02 8.91 -13.68
N GLY A 27 4.45 9.15 -12.43
CA GLY A 27 5.61 8.53 -11.79
C GLY A 27 6.62 9.51 -11.20
N ALA A 28 6.23 10.78 -10.99
CA ALA A 28 7.13 11.89 -10.67
C ALA A 28 6.89 12.53 -9.29
N ALA A 29 6.18 11.89 -8.35
CA ALA A 29 6.07 12.39 -6.97
C ALA A 29 7.43 12.55 -6.27
N TRP A 30 8.47 11.90 -6.80
CA TRP A 30 9.87 12.24 -6.57
C TRP A 30 10.45 12.63 -7.92
N SER A 31 10.88 13.88 -8.09
CA SER A 31 11.49 14.38 -9.33
C SER A 31 12.65 13.50 -9.86
N SER A 32 13.16 12.55 -9.07
CA SER A 32 14.18 11.56 -9.43
C SER A 32 13.69 10.36 -10.27
N PHE A 33 12.38 10.07 -10.34
CA PHE A 33 11.85 8.87 -11.05
C PHE A 33 10.91 9.19 -12.22
N SER A 34 10.90 10.44 -12.70
CA SER A 34 9.91 10.95 -13.68
C SER A 34 9.86 10.25 -15.05
N GLY A 35 10.76 9.29 -15.34
CA GLY A 35 10.71 8.40 -16.52
C GLY A 35 10.52 6.91 -16.20
N MET A 36 10.46 6.53 -14.93
CA MET A 36 10.51 5.14 -14.47
C MET A 36 9.13 4.61 -14.05
N ARG A 37 8.07 5.07 -14.73
CA ARG A 37 6.69 4.62 -14.49
C ARG A 37 6.57 3.10 -14.47
N TRP A 38 7.22 2.43 -15.42
CA TRP A 38 7.22 0.98 -15.53
C TRP A 38 7.98 0.29 -14.41
N LEU A 39 9.05 0.91 -13.88
CA LEU A 39 9.75 0.39 -12.71
C LEU A 39 8.85 0.47 -11.47
N LEU A 40 8.20 1.61 -11.23
CA LEU A 40 7.30 1.77 -10.09
C LEU A 40 6.14 0.78 -10.16
N LEU A 41 5.54 0.61 -11.34
CA LEU A 41 4.52 -0.41 -11.57
C LEU A 41 5.05 -1.82 -11.27
N ALA A 42 6.24 -2.17 -11.79
CA ALA A 42 6.85 -3.48 -11.56
C ALA A 42 7.14 -3.73 -10.07
N VAL A 43 7.65 -2.74 -9.35
CA VAL A 43 7.90 -2.82 -7.90
C VAL A 43 6.60 -2.99 -7.13
N THR A 44 5.56 -2.20 -7.43
CA THR A 44 4.25 -2.35 -6.78
C THR A 44 3.67 -3.74 -7.05
N CYS A 45 3.73 -4.24 -8.29
CA CYS A 45 3.31 -5.59 -8.64
C CYS A 45 4.09 -6.65 -7.84
N ALA A 46 5.42 -6.52 -7.75
CA ALA A 46 6.27 -7.46 -7.01
C ALA A 46 5.89 -7.50 -5.52
N ILE A 47 5.67 -6.34 -4.89
CA ILE A 47 5.25 -6.25 -3.48
C ILE A 47 3.87 -6.91 -3.29
N VAL A 48 2.89 -6.57 -4.13
CA VAL A 48 1.54 -7.15 -4.04
C VAL A 48 1.59 -8.67 -4.18
N LEU A 49 2.36 -9.19 -5.14
CA LEU A 49 2.54 -10.63 -5.33
C LEU A 49 3.23 -11.29 -4.15
N ALA A 50 4.29 -10.70 -3.60
CA ALA A 50 5.01 -11.24 -2.46
C ALA A 50 4.13 -11.30 -1.19
N VAL A 51 3.39 -10.22 -0.91
CA VAL A 51 2.48 -10.16 0.25
C VAL A 51 1.31 -11.14 0.07
N THR A 52 0.72 -11.19 -1.14
CA THR A 52 -0.34 -12.17 -1.46
C THR A 52 0.16 -13.59 -1.28
N TYR A 53 1.37 -13.90 -1.77
CA TYR A 53 1.99 -15.20 -1.61
C TYR A 53 2.19 -15.55 -0.13
N ALA A 54 2.67 -14.61 0.69
CA ALA A 54 2.84 -14.83 2.13
C ALA A 54 1.51 -15.15 2.84
N VAL A 55 0.42 -14.47 2.46
CA VAL A 55 -0.93 -14.75 2.97
C VAL A 55 -1.43 -16.12 2.51
N VAL A 56 -1.34 -16.43 1.21
CA VAL A 56 -1.81 -17.70 0.64
C VAL A 56 -1.04 -18.91 1.20
N LYS A 57 0.27 -18.76 1.40
CA LYS A 57 1.11 -19.77 2.06
C LYS A 57 0.93 -19.81 3.58
N LYS A 58 0.03 -19.00 4.13
CA LYS A 58 -0.25 -18.92 5.57
C LYS A 58 1.00 -18.63 6.41
N PHE A 59 1.96 -17.89 5.87
CA PHE A 59 3.11 -17.39 6.65
C PHE A 59 2.68 -16.28 7.62
N VAL A 60 1.53 -15.67 7.36
CA VAL A 60 0.86 -14.71 8.22
C VAL A 60 -0.49 -15.31 8.61
N ARG A 61 -0.69 -15.63 9.88
CA ARG A 61 -1.96 -16.19 10.38
C ARG A 61 -2.60 -15.28 11.41
N HIS A 62 -1.81 -14.46 12.09
CA HIS A 62 -2.34 -13.52 13.07
C HIS A 62 -3.26 -12.48 12.40
N PRO A 63 -4.45 -12.17 12.95
CA PRO A 63 -5.40 -11.22 12.36
C PRO A 63 -4.78 -9.86 12.05
N LEU A 64 -3.91 -9.35 12.92
CA LEU A 64 -3.21 -8.07 12.68
C LEU A 64 -2.33 -8.11 11.42
N GLY A 65 -1.61 -9.21 11.20
CA GLY A 65 -0.78 -9.38 10.02
C GLY A 65 -1.63 -9.55 8.76
N LEU A 66 -2.80 -10.20 8.87
CA LEU A 66 -3.75 -10.33 7.76
C LEU A 66 -4.33 -8.97 7.37
N VAL A 67 -4.77 -8.16 8.35
CA VAL A 67 -5.26 -6.79 8.10
C VAL A 67 -4.19 -5.93 7.46
N ALA A 68 -2.96 -5.95 7.99
CA ALA A 68 -1.82 -5.24 7.40
C ALA A 68 -1.59 -5.66 5.94
N SER A 69 -1.62 -6.97 5.67
CA SER A 69 -1.44 -7.53 4.34
C SER A 69 -2.56 -7.13 3.38
N THR A 70 -3.82 -7.17 3.82
CA THR A 70 -4.97 -6.76 3.01
C THR A 70 -4.89 -5.27 2.64
N LEU A 71 -4.48 -4.40 3.55
CA LEU A 71 -4.29 -2.97 3.28
C LEU A 71 -3.23 -2.72 2.20
N ILE A 72 -2.07 -3.39 2.30
CA ILE A 72 -0.99 -3.29 1.31
C ILE A 72 -1.46 -3.81 -0.06
N ILE A 73 -2.13 -4.96 -0.08
CA ILE A 73 -2.66 -5.55 -1.32
C ILE A 73 -3.71 -4.63 -1.96
N SER A 74 -4.69 -4.15 -1.20
CA SER A 74 -5.76 -3.30 -1.75
C SER A 74 -5.22 -1.96 -2.26
N GLY A 75 -4.30 -1.33 -1.52
CA GLY A 75 -3.66 -0.09 -1.96
C GLY A 75 -2.80 -0.30 -3.21
N GLY A 76 -1.95 -1.33 -3.21
CA GLY A 76 -1.13 -1.68 -4.36
C GLY A 76 -1.95 -1.99 -5.62
N LEU A 77 -3.04 -2.76 -5.47
CA LEU A 77 -3.96 -3.05 -6.57
C LEU A 77 -4.63 -1.79 -7.11
N GLY A 78 -5.08 -0.86 -6.25
CA GLY A 78 -5.64 0.42 -6.70
C GLY A 78 -4.66 1.20 -7.59
N ASN A 79 -3.41 1.34 -7.13
CA ASN A 79 -2.35 2.02 -7.87
C ASN A 79 -1.94 1.29 -9.17
N ILE A 80 -2.06 -0.04 -9.24
CA ILE A 80 -1.83 -0.83 -10.45
C ILE A 80 -2.97 -0.62 -11.45
N ILE A 81 -4.22 -0.70 -10.99
CA ILE A 81 -5.42 -0.54 -11.82
C ILE A 81 -5.43 0.84 -12.48
N ASP A 82 -5.14 1.90 -11.71
CA ASP A 82 -5.05 3.27 -12.24
C ASP A 82 -3.99 3.35 -13.33
N ARG A 83 -2.79 2.84 -13.08
CA ARG A 83 -1.70 2.85 -14.08
C ARG A 83 -2.02 2.02 -15.32
N ALA A 84 -2.73 0.90 -15.17
CA ALA A 84 -3.09 0.02 -16.28
C ALA A 84 -4.21 0.63 -17.15
N ARG A 85 -5.19 1.30 -16.53
CA ARG A 85 -6.35 1.89 -17.23
C ARG A 85 -6.10 3.28 -17.78
N LEU A 86 -5.44 4.14 -16.99
CA LEU A 86 -5.39 5.59 -17.25
C LEU A 86 -4.04 6.07 -17.77
N GLY A 87 -2.96 5.34 -17.50
CA GLY A 87 -1.62 5.84 -17.81
C GLY A 87 -0.91 6.51 -16.63
N TYR A 88 -1.58 6.70 -15.50
CA TYR A 88 -1.10 7.48 -14.36
C TYR A 88 -1.91 7.11 -13.11
N VAL A 89 -1.48 7.60 -11.95
CA VAL A 89 -2.26 7.57 -10.71
C VAL A 89 -2.91 8.93 -10.50
N VAL A 90 -4.14 8.93 -10.00
CA VAL A 90 -4.81 10.16 -9.57
C VAL A 90 -4.44 10.42 -8.11
N ASP A 91 -3.66 11.46 -7.88
CA ASP A 91 -3.36 11.96 -6.53
C ASP A 91 -4.37 13.05 -6.18
N MET A 92 -4.79 13.10 -4.91
CA MET A 92 -5.88 13.99 -4.46
C MET A 92 -5.55 14.81 -3.22
N PHE A 93 -4.75 14.30 -2.30
CA PHE A 93 -4.56 14.93 -0.99
C PHE A 93 -3.26 15.71 -0.96
N ASN A 94 -3.34 17.01 -0.71
CA ASN A 94 -2.19 17.88 -0.47
C ASN A 94 -2.24 18.43 0.96
N PHE A 95 -1.10 18.39 1.67
CA PHE A 95 -0.97 18.96 3.01
C PHE A 95 -0.51 20.42 2.90
N GLN A 96 -1.23 21.33 3.55
CA GLN A 96 -0.93 22.77 3.50
C GLN A 96 0.15 23.21 4.51
N PHE A 97 0.37 22.42 5.56
CA PHE A 97 1.27 22.76 6.67
C PHE A 97 2.69 22.21 6.51
N ILE A 98 2.93 21.36 5.50
CA ILE A 98 4.22 20.73 5.23
C ILE A 98 4.38 20.54 3.72
N SER A 99 5.59 20.73 3.19
CA SER A 99 5.93 20.41 1.80
C SER A 99 6.01 18.90 1.58
N TYR A 100 4.86 18.24 1.64
CA TYR A 100 4.71 16.81 1.40
C TYR A 100 4.12 16.57 0.01
N PRO A 101 4.58 15.55 -0.75
CA PRO A 101 4.01 15.24 -2.06
C PRO A 101 2.52 14.94 -1.99
N VAL A 102 1.78 15.34 -3.02
CA VAL A 102 0.36 14.96 -3.15
C VAL A 102 0.26 13.43 -3.21
N PHE A 103 -0.73 12.87 -2.54
CA PHE A 103 -0.90 11.43 -2.41
C PHE A 103 -2.37 11.02 -2.52
N ASN A 104 -2.64 9.73 -2.58
CA ASN A 104 -4.00 9.20 -2.71
C ASN A 104 -4.38 8.22 -1.58
N VAL A 105 -5.61 7.70 -1.64
CA VAL A 105 -6.10 6.71 -0.67
C VAL A 105 -5.30 5.40 -0.74
N ALA A 106 -4.83 4.98 -1.91
CA ALA A 106 -4.03 3.78 -2.05
C ALA A 106 -2.70 3.90 -1.29
N ASP A 107 -2.06 5.07 -1.32
CA ASP A 107 -0.83 5.34 -0.56
C ASP A 107 -1.10 5.32 0.94
N MET A 108 -2.22 5.89 1.39
CA MET A 108 -2.64 5.81 2.81
C MET A 108 -2.82 4.36 3.27
N CYS A 109 -3.44 3.51 2.44
CA CYS A 109 -3.60 2.09 2.73
C CYS A 109 -2.25 1.38 2.82
N ILE A 110 -1.34 1.63 1.88
CA ILE A 110 0.00 1.03 1.86
C ILE A 110 0.79 1.44 3.11
N VAL A 111 0.82 2.74 3.46
CA VAL A 111 1.54 3.24 4.63
C VAL A 111 0.94 2.68 5.93
N SER A 112 -0.39 2.70 6.06
CA SER A 112 -1.07 2.15 7.25
C SER A 112 -0.83 0.65 7.39
N GLY A 113 -0.89 -0.10 6.28
CA GLY A 113 -0.59 -1.52 6.25
C GLY A 113 0.87 -1.82 6.57
N ALA A 114 1.81 -1.01 6.08
CA ALA A 114 3.23 -1.16 6.39
C ALA A 114 3.52 -0.92 7.88
N ILE A 115 2.93 0.13 8.47
CA ILE A 115 3.03 0.42 9.91
C ILE A 115 2.45 -0.76 10.70
N LEU A 116 1.22 -1.18 10.41
CA LEU A 116 0.60 -2.33 11.10
C LEU A 116 1.39 -3.63 10.90
N GLY A 117 1.98 -3.83 9.73
CA GLY A 117 2.84 -4.97 9.43
C GLY A 117 4.12 -4.97 10.25
N ALA A 118 4.75 -3.80 10.45
CA ALA A 118 5.92 -3.65 11.30
C ALA A 118 5.57 -3.93 12.77
N ILE A 119 4.46 -3.38 13.26
CA ILE A 119 3.90 -3.66 14.60
C ILE A 119 3.69 -5.16 14.79
N TYR A 120 3.04 -5.81 13.81
CA TYR A 120 2.83 -7.25 13.82
C TYR A 120 4.15 -8.03 13.85
N TYR A 121 5.11 -7.65 13.00
CA TYR A 121 6.40 -8.34 12.91
C TYR A 121 7.21 -8.26 14.20
N LEU A 122 7.29 -7.07 14.80
CA LEU A 122 8.10 -6.83 16.00
C LEU A 122 7.51 -7.48 17.26
N TRP A 123 6.17 -7.56 17.39
CA TRP A 123 5.55 -7.98 18.64
C TRP A 123 4.81 -9.32 18.57
N PHE A 124 4.40 -9.79 17.39
CA PHE A 124 3.49 -10.94 17.26
C PHE A 124 4.03 -12.06 16.36
N TYR A 125 4.88 -11.76 15.38
CA TYR A 125 5.35 -12.77 14.41
C TYR A 125 6.04 -13.98 15.05
N GLU A 126 6.99 -13.75 15.96
CA GLU A 126 7.73 -14.84 16.59
C GLU A 126 6.84 -15.71 17.49
N LYS A 127 5.88 -15.09 18.17
CA LYS A 127 5.01 -15.76 19.13
C LYS A 127 3.94 -16.62 18.46
N TYR A 128 3.38 -16.16 17.36
CA TYR A 128 2.19 -16.79 16.75
C TYR A 128 2.48 -17.51 15.44
N ASP A 129 3.45 -17.05 14.65
CA ASP A 129 3.64 -17.54 13.28
C ASP A 129 4.97 -18.29 13.06
N LYS A 130 6.05 -17.93 13.78
CA LYS A 130 7.33 -18.67 13.74
C LYS A 130 7.24 -20.01 14.49
N LYS A 131 6.72 -20.03 15.73
CA LYS A 131 6.57 -21.26 16.52
C LYS A 131 5.56 -22.24 15.93
N GLY A 132 4.46 -21.75 15.35
CA GLY A 132 3.46 -22.59 14.68
C GLY A 132 4.03 -23.36 13.48
N ASN A 133 4.96 -22.77 12.73
CA ASN A 133 5.64 -23.45 11.62
C ASN A 133 6.63 -24.53 12.10
N ALA A 134 7.32 -24.32 13.23
CA ALA A 134 8.30 -25.29 13.75
C ALA A 134 7.64 -26.57 14.27
N HIS A 135 6.53 -26.45 15.03
CA HIS A 135 5.81 -27.61 15.54
C HIS A 135 5.09 -28.41 14.44
N GLY A 136 4.43 -27.72 13.50
CA GLY A 136 3.76 -28.39 12.38
C GLY A 136 4.71 -29.18 11.48
N ASN A 137 5.97 -28.73 11.33
CA ASN A 137 6.96 -29.45 10.52
C ASN A 137 7.54 -30.67 11.27
N ALA A 138 7.68 -30.60 12.60
CA ALA A 138 8.19 -31.70 13.42
C ALA A 138 7.21 -32.90 13.48
N ASP A 139 5.90 -32.65 13.48
CA ASP A 139 4.90 -33.72 13.45
C ASP A 139 4.82 -34.46 12.09
N ILE A 140 5.25 -33.81 11.01
CA ILE A 140 5.27 -34.40 9.66
C ILE A 140 6.52 -35.28 9.47
N THR A 141 7.66 -34.91 10.05
CA THR A 141 8.90 -35.70 9.98
C THR A 141 8.97 -36.85 10.99
N GLY A 142 8.12 -36.87 12.03
CA GLY A 142 8.04 -37.97 12.99
C GLY A 142 7.16 -39.16 12.59
N LYS A 143 6.54 -39.13 11.40
CA LYS A 143 5.60 -40.16 10.91
C LYS A 143 6.08 -40.96 9.69
N SER A 144 7.38 -40.88 9.32
CA SER A 144 7.95 -41.71 8.24
C SER A 144 8.48 -43.05 8.74
#